data_AF-A0A077M4R9-F1
#
_entry.id   AF-A0A077M4R9-F1
#
_cell.length_a   1.000
_cell.length_b   1.000
_cell.length_c   1.000
_cell.angle_alpha   90.00
_cell.angle_beta   90.00
_cell.angle_gamma   90.00
#
_symmetry.space_group_name_H-M   'P 1'
#
loop_
_entity.id
_entity.type
_entity.pdbx_description
1 polymer ?
#
loop_
_entity_poly.entity_id
_entity_poly.type
_entity_poly.pdbx_seq_one_letter_code
_entity_poly.pdbx_strand_id
1 'polypeptide(L)'
;MGNYGNTMDRWYRRAAVLLWPRELAFANRAVMDLAWALDDLQERLRAGDDGLARDDLAGLESLWPTLVRESPGTVTMDRVIEIATLVDDESLARMLIAPFGITAVTPGVARGLGRLAEAYDEAWLRDCISGWFAHSSRPDLGLDAWLATMPGVVAEFRGRPALAAEVLRQGWARVQGRVEAHRSAAPSSWARAQRAALVSPLSGILKAAAAEGDSVLRSEVAQALTADDTFLPEVISIVLQSRSWPEAVQSGLGGELAAYVIEDLQARLARPEREPDDWSIRPPRGCGCRDCGKLAEFLSDPARRVHEWPLAESGRQHIHSIIDGADLPVTHVTRRTGRPYTLVLTKTNALFTLAAARRDEDDAVLRLLLPERG
;
A
#
# COMPACT_ATOMS: atom_id res chain seq x y z
N MET A 1 21.23 3.08 59.17
CA MET A 1 21.20 2.67 57.74
C MET A 1 20.32 3.68 57.01
N GLY A 2 20.70 4.41 55.97
CA GLY A 2 21.84 4.33 55.07
C GLY A 2 21.36 4.81 53.70
N ASN A 3 21.35 6.12 53.45
CA ASN A 3 21.54 6.76 52.14
C ASN A 3 21.55 8.29 52.28
N TYR A 4 22.60 8.83 52.90
CA TYR A 4 23.08 10.17 52.57
C TYR A 4 23.84 10.03 51.25
N GLY A 5 23.08 10.07 50.15
CA GLY A 5 23.60 10.04 48.80
C GLY A 5 24.34 11.34 48.49
N ASN A 6 25.64 11.33 48.80
CA ASN A 6 26.74 11.94 48.07
C ASN A 6 26.34 13.10 47.13
N THR A 7 26.28 14.32 47.68
CA THR A 7 26.30 15.55 46.86
C THR A 7 27.66 15.61 46.19
N MET A 8 27.77 15.07 44.98
CA MET A 8 28.99 15.18 44.19
C MET A 8 29.19 16.63 43.79
N ASP A 9 30.13 17.31 44.44
CA ASP A 9 30.69 18.57 43.97
C ASP A 9 31.33 18.33 42.60
N ARG A 10 30.68 18.81 41.54
CA ARG A 10 31.21 18.73 40.18
C ARG A 10 32.13 19.94 39.93
N TRP A 11 33.44 19.72 40.02
CA TRP A 11 34.45 20.72 39.68
C TRP A 11 34.67 20.73 38.15
N TYR A 12 34.03 21.65 37.44
CA TYR A 12 34.24 21.85 36.01
C TYR A 12 35.59 22.54 35.78
N ARG A 13 36.61 21.80 35.31
CA ARG A 13 37.96 22.33 35.05
C ARG A 13 38.08 23.12 33.75
N ARG A 14 37.07 23.06 32.87
CA ARG A 14 37.01 23.74 31.58
C ARG A 14 35.57 24.17 31.32
N ALA A 15 35.38 25.42 30.94
CA ALA A 15 34.11 25.95 30.46
C ALA A 15 34.27 26.38 29.01
N ALA A 16 33.24 26.14 28.20
CA ALA A 16 33.12 26.69 26.86
C ALA A 16 31.91 27.62 26.86
N VAL A 17 32.10 28.87 26.42
CA VAL A 17 31.02 29.81 26.18
C VAL A 17 30.78 29.82 24.68
N LEU A 18 29.60 29.38 24.24
CA LEU A 18 29.16 29.57 22.87
C LEU A 18 28.44 30.92 22.77
N LEU A 19 28.92 31.77 21.87
CA LEU A 19 28.27 33.03 21.50
C LEU A 19 27.67 32.84 20.12
N TRP A 20 26.39 33.15 19.95
CA TRP A 20 25.71 33.11 18.66
C TRP A 20 25.08 34.47 18.33
N PRO A 21 24.92 34.80 17.03
CA PRO A 21 24.16 35.96 16.60
C PRO A 21 22.76 35.98 17.20
N ARG A 22 22.25 37.18 17.54
CA ARG A 22 20.91 37.34 18.14
C ARG A 22 19.81 36.76 17.24
N GLU A 23 20.01 36.82 15.93
CA GLU A 23 19.13 36.24 14.90
C GLU A 23 18.95 34.72 15.04
N LEU A 24 19.91 33.99 15.63
CA LEU A 24 19.81 32.54 15.84
C LEU A 24 19.26 32.17 17.23
N ALA A 25 18.90 33.14 18.07
CA ALA A 25 18.47 32.87 19.44
C ALA A 25 17.22 32.00 19.49
N PHE A 26 16.25 32.27 18.62
CA PHE A 26 15.04 31.47 18.52
C PHE A 26 15.34 30.04 18.06
N ALA A 27 16.04 29.88 16.94
CA ALA A 27 16.39 28.58 16.38
C ALA A 27 17.18 27.70 17.38
N ASN A 28 18.17 28.28 18.07
CA ASN A 28 18.95 27.55 19.08
C ASN A 28 18.09 27.08 20.25
N ARG A 29 17.12 27.88 20.68
CA ARG A 29 16.19 27.49 21.74
C ARG A 29 15.18 26.44 21.26
N ALA A 30 14.69 26.56 20.03
CA ALA A 30 13.77 25.60 19.42
C ALA A 30 14.38 24.20 19.31
N VAL A 31 15.69 24.09 19.06
CA VAL A 31 16.40 22.80 19.06
C VAL A 31 16.40 22.15 20.45
N MET A 32 16.39 22.94 21.53
CA MET A 32 16.37 22.44 22.90
C MET A 32 14.95 22.19 23.43
N ASP A 33 13.99 23.01 23.03
CA ASP A 33 12.59 22.91 23.44
C ASP A 33 11.67 23.33 22.28
N LEU A 34 11.32 22.34 21.46
CA LEU A 34 10.47 22.54 20.30
C LEU A 34 9.00 22.78 20.68
N ALA A 35 8.55 22.25 21.82
CA ALA A 35 7.19 22.48 22.30
C ALA A 35 7.00 23.96 22.64
N TRP A 36 7.95 24.55 23.36
CA TRP A 36 7.99 25.99 23.63
C TRP A 36 7.99 26.81 22.35
N ALA A 37 8.83 26.46 21.37
CA ALA A 37 8.95 27.24 20.13
C ALA A 37 7.62 27.31 19.36
N LEU A 38 6.88 26.20 19.30
CA LEU A 38 5.58 26.17 18.65
C LEU A 38 4.51 26.94 19.44
N ASP A 39 4.53 26.90 20.78
CA ASP A 39 3.60 27.68 21.62
C ASP A 39 3.84 29.18 21.47
N ASP A 40 5.12 29.58 21.55
CA ASP A 40 5.57 30.96 21.43
C ASP A 40 5.25 31.56 20.05
N LEU A 41 5.50 30.81 18.96
CA LEU A 41 5.10 31.24 17.61
C LEU A 41 3.58 31.41 17.50
N GLN A 42 2.81 30.46 18.02
CA GLN A 42 1.36 30.51 17.94
C GLN A 42 0.77 31.68 18.74
N GLU A 43 1.35 31.99 19.91
CA GLU A 43 0.95 33.14 20.73
C GLU A 43 1.25 34.47 20.03
N ARG A 44 2.46 34.65 19.50
CA ARG A 44 2.86 35.88 18.80
C ARG A 44 2.06 36.13 17.53
N LEU A 45 1.83 35.08 16.72
CA LEU A 45 1.02 35.20 15.50
C LEU A 45 -0.44 35.53 15.83
N ARG A 46 -1.00 35.02 16.93
CA ARG A 46 -2.35 35.42 17.39
C ARG A 46 -2.41 36.85 17.91
N ALA A 47 -1.31 37.36 18.47
CA ALA A 47 -1.19 38.72 18.94
C ALA A 47 -0.99 39.75 17.81
N GLY A 48 -0.72 39.29 16.57
CA GLY A 48 -0.42 40.13 15.41
C GLY A 48 1.03 40.59 15.32
N ASP A 49 1.95 39.96 16.07
CA ASP A 49 3.39 40.24 16.05
C ASP A 49 4.09 39.49 14.89
N ASP A 50 3.55 39.66 13.67
CA ASP A 50 3.86 38.75 12.55
C ASP A 50 5.30 38.86 12.06
N GLY A 51 5.88 40.06 12.02
CA GLY A 51 7.19 40.29 11.39
C GLY A 51 8.32 39.48 12.05
N LEU A 52 8.42 39.57 13.38
CA LEU A 52 9.43 38.83 14.14
C LEU A 52 9.15 37.32 14.13
N ALA A 53 7.88 36.90 14.16
CA ALA A 53 7.52 35.50 14.06
C ALA A 53 7.90 34.89 12.70
N ARG A 54 7.72 35.64 11.60
CA ARG A 54 8.14 35.22 10.25
C ARG A 54 9.66 35.11 10.13
N ASP A 55 10.40 36.07 10.67
CA ASP A 55 11.88 36.03 10.68
C ASP A 55 12.39 34.83 11.49
N ASP A 56 11.83 34.60 12.68
CA ASP A 56 12.14 33.45 13.53
C ASP A 56 11.82 32.10 12.84
N LEU A 57 10.69 32.02 12.12
CA LEU A 57 10.30 30.87 11.30
C LEU A 57 11.24 30.63 10.13
N ALA A 58 11.63 31.69 9.40
CA ALA A 58 12.60 31.59 8.32
C ALA A 58 13.95 31.05 8.83
N GLY A 59 14.36 31.46 10.03
CA GLY A 59 15.55 30.94 10.71
C GLY A 59 15.52 29.43 11.00
N LEU A 60 14.34 28.80 11.01
CA LEU A 60 14.18 27.37 11.20
C LEU A 60 14.29 26.55 9.90
N GLU A 61 14.25 27.17 8.71
CA GLU A 61 14.09 26.47 7.42
C GLU A 61 15.01 25.25 7.25
N SER A 62 16.31 25.40 7.53
CA SER A 62 17.29 24.32 7.38
C SER A 62 17.20 23.22 8.45
N LEU A 63 16.68 23.55 9.64
CA LEU A 63 16.60 22.66 10.80
C LEU A 63 15.26 21.93 10.85
N TRP A 64 14.21 22.56 10.34
CA TRP A 64 12.83 22.13 10.48
C TRP A 64 12.58 20.68 10.03
N PRO A 65 13.06 20.21 8.86
CA PRO A 65 12.86 18.82 8.45
C PRO A 65 13.47 17.80 9.42
N THR A 66 14.54 18.17 10.12
CA THR A 66 15.19 17.33 11.13
C THR A 66 14.44 17.36 12.44
N LEU A 67 14.01 18.54 12.88
CA LEU A 67 13.21 18.71 14.10
C LEU A 67 11.89 17.94 14.04
N VAL A 68 11.17 17.99 12.91
CA VAL A 68 9.93 17.21 12.70
C VAL A 68 10.19 15.71 12.81
N ARG A 69 11.28 15.22 12.23
CA ARG A 69 11.61 13.80 12.20
C ARG A 69 12.08 13.25 13.55
N GLU A 70 12.81 14.04 14.32
CA GLU A 70 13.42 13.61 15.59
C GLU A 70 12.49 13.77 16.80
N SER A 71 11.38 14.51 16.64
CA SER A 71 10.42 14.79 17.73
C SER A 71 9.01 14.25 17.45
N PRO A 72 8.84 12.94 17.19
CA PRO A 72 7.53 12.36 16.94
C PRO A 72 6.63 12.54 18.18
N GLY A 73 5.46 13.15 17.98
CA GLY A 73 4.47 13.41 19.03
C GLY A 73 4.47 14.83 19.60
N THR A 74 5.62 15.51 19.62
CA THR A 74 5.68 16.95 19.98
C THR A 74 5.22 17.82 18.82
N VAL A 75 5.62 17.45 17.60
CA VAL A 75 5.21 18.12 16.37
C VAL A 75 4.10 17.31 15.71
N THR A 76 2.86 17.76 15.87
CA THR A 76 1.71 17.18 15.18
C THR A 76 1.35 18.02 13.97
N MET A 77 0.87 17.36 12.91
CA MET A 77 0.47 18.06 11.69
C MET A 77 -0.66 19.06 11.94
N ASP A 78 -1.62 18.73 12.81
CA ASP A 78 -2.70 19.65 13.21
C ASP A 78 -2.18 20.97 13.79
N ARG A 79 -1.21 20.89 14.71
CA ARG A 79 -0.61 22.08 15.33
C ARG A 79 0.15 22.92 14.32
N VAL A 80 0.88 22.26 13.41
CA VAL A 80 1.61 22.95 12.35
C VAL A 80 0.65 23.60 11.34
N ILE A 81 -0.48 22.97 11.00
CA ILE A 81 -1.52 23.56 10.16
C ILE A 81 -2.08 24.84 10.80
N GLU A 82 -2.32 24.83 12.11
CA GLU A 82 -2.78 26.03 12.82
C GLU A 82 -1.79 27.19 12.71
N ILE A 83 -0.50 26.92 12.95
CA ILE A 83 0.54 27.94 12.80
C ILE A 83 0.62 28.41 11.34
N ALA A 84 0.69 27.48 10.39
CA ALA A 84 0.77 27.79 8.97
C ALA A 84 -0.42 28.64 8.49
N THR A 85 -1.62 28.45 9.05
CA THR A 85 -2.80 29.29 8.71
C THR A 85 -2.64 30.74 9.20
N LEU A 86 -1.89 30.96 10.29
CA LEU A 86 -1.71 32.29 10.89
C LEU A 86 -0.54 33.08 10.29
N VAL A 87 0.41 32.42 9.62
CA VAL A 87 1.66 33.04 9.16
C VAL A 87 1.43 34.06 8.04
N ASP A 88 0.37 33.90 7.24
CA ASP A 88 0.04 34.75 6.08
C ASP A 88 1.24 34.92 5.10
N ASP A 89 2.07 33.88 4.97
CA ASP A 89 3.15 33.79 3.99
C ASP A 89 3.15 32.38 3.38
N GLU A 90 2.97 32.32 2.06
CA GLU A 90 2.83 31.07 1.31
C GLU A 90 4.09 30.19 1.41
N SER A 91 5.28 30.80 1.39
CA SER A 91 6.56 30.10 1.40
C SER A 91 6.82 29.47 2.77
N LEU A 92 6.61 30.24 3.83
CA LEU A 92 6.78 29.78 5.20
C LEU A 92 5.73 28.72 5.57
N ALA A 93 4.46 28.90 5.17
CA ALA A 93 3.43 27.90 5.35
C ALA A 93 3.80 26.58 4.66
N ARG A 94 4.36 26.65 3.43
CA ARG A 94 4.80 25.47 2.69
C ARG A 94 6.00 24.81 3.36
N MET A 95 6.98 25.58 3.80
CA MET A 95 8.14 25.09 4.55
C MET A 95 7.71 24.31 5.79
N LEU A 96 6.71 24.83 6.53
CA LEU A 96 6.19 24.21 7.74
C LEU A 96 5.56 22.82 7.49
N ILE A 97 4.75 22.67 6.46
CA ILE A 97 4.01 21.41 6.21
C ILE A 97 4.76 20.43 5.30
N ALA A 98 5.80 20.86 4.58
CA ALA A 98 6.52 20.02 3.61
C ALA A 98 7.17 18.76 4.21
N PRO A 99 7.74 18.76 5.44
CA PRO A 99 8.41 17.57 5.98
C PRO A 99 7.51 16.39 6.33
N PHE A 100 6.19 16.59 6.34
CA PHE A 100 5.23 15.53 6.62
C PHE A 100 5.07 14.60 5.41
N GLY A 101 4.69 13.35 5.67
CA GLY A 101 4.26 12.40 4.65
C GLY A 101 2.73 12.34 4.56
N ILE A 102 2.22 11.75 3.48
CA ILE A 102 0.76 11.62 3.30
C ILE A 102 0.12 10.79 4.42
N THR A 103 0.86 9.83 4.99
CA THR A 103 0.42 8.98 6.11
C THR A 103 0.11 9.77 7.39
N ALA A 104 0.60 11.00 7.53
CA ALA A 104 0.25 11.91 8.63
C ALA A 104 -1.14 12.56 8.45
N VAL A 105 -1.69 12.57 7.23
CA VAL A 105 -3.00 13.17 6.92
C VAL A 105 -4.12 12.20 7.32
N THR A 106 -4.52 12.23 8.58
CA THR A 106 -5.72 11.53 9.05
C THR A 106 -6.99 12.28 8.64
N PRO A 107 -8.20 11.70 8.74
CA PRO A 107 -9.44 12.45 8.54
C PRO A 107 -9.55 13.71 9.42
N GLY A 108 -9.05 13.66 10.66
CA GLY A 108 -9.01 14.84 11.54
C GLY A 108 -8.14 15.97 10.99
N VAL A 109 -6.95 15.60 10.49
CA VAL A 109 -6.00 16.53 9.86
C VAL A 109 -6.56 17.11 8.56
N ALA A 110 -7.19 16.26 7.74
CA ALA A 110 -7.80 16.64 6.46
C ALA A 110 -8.84 17.77 6.63
N ARG A 111 -9.63 17.72 7.70
CA ARG A 111 -10.55 18.80 8.07
C ARG A 111 -9.84 20.14 8.29
N GLY A 112 -8.68 20.11 8.94
CA GLY A 112 -7.85 21.28 9.19
C GLY A 112 -7.26 21.89 7.91
N LEU A 113 -6.97 21.07 6.90
CA LEU A 113 -6.41 21.50 5.62
C LEU A 113 -7.36 22.40 4.82
N GLY A 114 -8.67 22.33 5.05
CA GLY A 114 -9.63 23.27 4.46
C GLY A 114 -9.30 24.72 4.77
N ARG A 115 -8.82 25.02 5.98
CA ARG A 115 -8.40 26.38 6.38
C ARG A 115 -7.20 26.86 5.59
N LEU A 116 -6.23 25.98 5.31
CA LEU A 116 -5.06 26.34 4.51
C LEU A 116 -5.43 26.66 3.07
N ALA A 117 -6.32 25.88 2.45
CA ALA A 117 -6.74 26.20 1.09
C ALA A 117 -7.72 27.39 1.01
N GLU A 118 -8.30 27.85 2.14
CA GLU A 118 -8.95 29.17 2.20
C GLU A 118 -7.94 30.31 2.28
N ALA A 119 -6.84 30.12 3.03
CA ALA A 119 -5.79 31.12 3.19
C ALA A 119 -4.87 31.26 1.96
N TYR A 120 -4.49 30.15 1.35
CA TYR A 120 -3.45 30.07 0.30
C TYR A 120 -3.94 29.49 -1.03
N ASP A 121 -5.24 29.28 -1.20
CA ASP A 121 -5.88 28.65 -2.35
C ASP A 121 -5.77 27.11 -2.48
N GLU A 122 -6.63 26.54 -3.32
CA GLU A 122 -6.70 25.08 -3.56
C GLU A 122 -5.58 24.54 -4.45
N ALA A 123 -4.99 25.36 -5.33
CA ALA A 123 -3.89 24.93 -6.18
C ALA A 123 -2.63 24.73 -5.34
N TRP A 124 -2.36 25.64 -4.42
CA TRP A 124 -1.29 25.55 -3.44
C TRP A 124 -1.35 24.26 -2.63
N LEU A 125 -2.51 23.96 -2.03
CA LEU A 125 -2.67 22.78 -1.19
C LEU A 125 -2.55 21.48 -2.00
N ARG A 126 -3.01 21.49 -3.25
CA ARG A 126 -2.87 20.36 -4.18
C ARG A 126 -1.40 20.04 -4.45
N ASP A 127 -0.57 21.06 -4.63
CA ASP A 127 0.88 20.89 -4.81
C ASP A 127 1.52 20.33 -3.54
N CYS A 128 1.09 20.78 -2.36
CA CYS A 128 1.55 20.21 -1.07
C CYS A 128 1.17 18.73 -0.94
N ILE A 129 -0.08 18.36 -1.26
CA ILE A 129 -0.54 16.96 -1.27
C ILE A 129 0.32 16.11 -2.21
N SER A 130 0.56 16.58 -3.43
CA SER A 130 1.43 15.91 -4.41
C SER A 130 2.83 15.70 -3.85
N GLY A 131 3.38 16.72 -3.18
CA GLY A 131 4.65 16.67 -2.48
C GLY A 131 4.67 15.62 -1.36
N TRP A 132 3.62 15.50 -0.55
CA TRP A 132 3.54 14.51 0.54
C TRP A 132 3.52 13.08 0.05
N PHE A 133 2.84 12.82 -1.07
CA PHE A 133 2.98 11.55 -1.74
C PHE A 133 4.43 11.37 -2.18
N ALA A 134 5.03 12.29 -2.94
CA ALA A 134 6.41 12.17 -3.44
C ALA A 134 7.47 11.92 -2.34
N HIS A 135 7.38 12.59 -1.18
CA HIS A 135 8.31 12.46 -0.06
C HIS A 135 8.19 11.15 0.74
N SER A 136 7.17 10.33 0.44
CA SER A 136 6.98 9.01 1.03
C SER A 136 7.95 7.97 0.43
N SER A 137 9.24 8.34 0.30
CA SER A 137 10.34 7.60 -0.36
C SER A 137 10.99 6.54 0.53
N ARG A 138 10.61 6.46 1.81
CA ARG A 138 10.92 5.27 2.63
C ARG A 138 9.98 4.14 2.19
N PRO A 139 10.31 2.86 2.41
CA PRO A 139 9.30 1.81 2.42
C PRO A 139 8.30 2.19 3.51
N ASP A 140 7.22 2.86 3.08
CA ASP A 140 6.33 3.60 3.95
C ASP A 140 5.49 2.59 4.73
N LEU A 141 6.02 2.22 5.91
CA LEU A 141 5.37 1.36 6.89
C LEU A 141 4.06 2.03 7.29
N GLY A 142 3.00 1.77 6.55
CA GLY A 142 1.68 2.34 6.81
C GLY A 142 0.96 2.92 5.60
N LEU A 143 1.58 3.07 4.43
CA LEU A 143 0.87 3.62 3.26
C LEU A 143 -0.33 2.76 2.87
N ASP A 144 -0.20 1.43 2.85
CA ASP A 144 -1.31 0.52 2.53
C ASP A 144 -2.44 0.61 3.57
N ALA A 145 -2.09 0.81 4.84
CA ALA A 145 -3.06 1.03 5.91
C ALA A 145 -3.73 2.40 5.79
N TRP A 146 -2.99 3.42 5.41
CA TRP A 146 -3.50 4.77 5.18
C TRP A 146 -4.41 4.82 3.94
N LEU A 147 -4.06 4.14 2.85
CA LEU A 147 -4.91 4.01 1.67
C LEU A 147 -6.26 3.37 2.00
N ALA A 148 -6.30 2.45 2.97
CA ALA A 148 -7.55 1.88 3.47
C ALA A 148 -8.41 2.89 4.26
N THR A 149 -7.80 3.90 4.90
CA THR A 149 -8.50 4.98 5.60
C THR A 149 -8.76 6.22 4.73
N MET A 150 -8.16 6.28 3.53
CA MET A 150 -8.34 7.35 2.54
C MET A 150 -9.80 7.77 2.30
N PRO A 151 -10.82 6.90 2.27
CA PRO A 151 -12.21 7.34 2.12
C PRO A 151 -12.63 8.39 3.16
N GLY A 152 -12.12 8.29 4.39
CA GLY A 152 -12.38 9.29 5.42
C GLY A 152 -11.65 10.61 5.18
N VAL A 153 -10.43 10.57 4.62
CA VAL A 153 -9.67 11.77 4.25
C VAL A 153 -10.33 12.50 3.09
N VAL A 154 -10.69 11.76 2.04
CA VAL A 154 -11.34 12.29 0.84
C VAL A 154 -12.69 12.93 1.18
N ALA A 155 -13.47 12.31 2.07
CA ALA A 155 -14.77 12.82 2.51
C ALA A 155 -14.68 14.19 3.22
N GLU A 156 -13.55 14.53 3.85
CA GLU A 156 -13.34 15.83 4.51
C GLU A 156 -13.04 16.95 3.50
N PHE A 157 -12.73 16.63 2.24
CA PHE A 157 -12.60 17.59 1.14
C PHE A 157 -13.92 17.85 0.41
N ARG A 158 -15.07 17.53 1.02
CA ARG A 158 -16.40 17.80 0.42
C ARG A 158 -16.53 19.28 0.05
N GLY A 159 -16.86 19.53 -1.22
CA GLY A 159 -16.93 20.88 -1.80
C GLY A 159 -15.64 21.36 -2.46
N ARG A 160 -14.56 20.57 -2.38
CA ARG A 160 -13.25 20.84 -3.01
C ARG A 160 -12.81 19.64 -3.87
N PRO A 161 -13.54 19.35 -4.96
CA PRO A 161 -13.35 18.12 -5.76
C PRO A 161 -11.94 18.00 -6.35
N ALA A 162 -11.26 19.12 -6.56
CA ALA A 162 -9.89 19.13 -7.04
C ALA A 162 -8.89 18.48 -6.06
N LEU A 163 -9.06 18.69 -4.76
CA LEU A 163 -8.20 18.12 -3.71
C LEU A 163 -8.50 16.63 -3.53
N ALA A 164 -9.79 16.27 -3.50
CA ALA A 164 -10.24 14.87 -3.48
C ALA A 164 -9.66 14.08 -4.67
N ALA A 165 -9.78 14.63 -5.88
CA ALA A 165 -9.23 14.03 -7.09
C ALA A 165 -7.69 13.91 -7.06
N GLU A 166 -6.98 14.86 -6.44
CA GLU A 166 -5.53 14.76 -6.27
C GLU A 166 -5.14 13.58 -5.38
N VAL A 167 -5.77 13.46 -4.21
CA VAL A 167 -5.51 12.37 -3.27
C VAL A 167 -5.79 11.01 -3.91
N LEU A 168 -6.91 10.90 -4.62
CA LEU A 168 -7.30 9.68 -5.34
C LEU A 168 -6.28 9.31 -6.43
N ARG A 169 -5.88 10.26 -7.28
CA ARG A 169 -4.92 10.03 -8.36
C ARG A 169 -3.55 9.63 -7.84
N GLN A 170 -3.04 10.34 -6.84
CA GLN A 170 -1.74 10.04 -6.24
C GLN A 170 -1.76 8.69 -5.50
N GLY A 171 -2.86 8.39 -4.82
CA GLY A 171 -3.10 7.10 -4.18
C GLY A 171 -3.05 5.94 -5.17
N TRP A 172 -3.75 6.08 -6.31
CA TRP A 172 -3.71 5.09 -7.37
C TRP A 172 -2.32 4.94 -7.98
N ALA A 173 -1.61 6.03 -8.27
CA ALA A 173 -0.26 5.98 -8.82
C ALA A 173 0.70 5.15 -7.94
N ARG A 174 0.52 5.15 -6.61
CA ARG A 174 1.30 4.33 -5.66
C ARG A 174 1.03 2.84 -5.75
N VAL A 175 -0.18 2.46 -6.14
CA VAL A 175 -0.59 1.05 -6.23
C VAL A 175 -0.45 0.51 -7.65
N GLN A 176 -0.66 1.34 -8.67
CA GLN A 176 -0.65 0.96 -10.08
C GLN A 176 0.66 0.28 -10.50
N GLY A 177 1.82 0.84 -10.11
CA GLY A 177 3.12 0.24 -10.42
C GLY A 177 3.31 -1.16 -9.80
N ARG A 178 2.73 -1.40 -8.62
CA ARG A 178 2.76 -2.72 -7.95
C ARG A 178 1.82 -3.70 -8.63
N VAL A 179 0.64 -3.26 -9.06
CA VAL A 179 -0.30 -4.08 -9.84
C VAL A 179 0.37 -4.57 -11.12
N GLU A 180 1.01 -3.68 -11.87
CA GLU A 180 1.72 -4.04 -13.10
C GLU A 180 2.93 -4.97 -12.85
N ALA A 181 3.71 -4.69 -11.81
CA ALA A 181 4.83 -5.55 -11.42
C ALA A 181 4.37 -6.97 -11.06
N HIS A 182 3.26 -7.11 -10.35
CA HIS A 182 2.71 -8.42 -9.99
C HIS A 182 2.09 -9.17 -11.15
N ARG A 183 1.58 -8.47 -12.18
CA ARG A 183 1.09 -9.10 -13.41
C ARG A 183 2.21 -9.75 -14.22
N SER A 184 3.38 -9.10 -14.22
CA SER A 184 4.58 -9.59 -14.90
C SER A 184 5.37 -10.63 -14.07
N ALA A 185 5.08 -10.77 -12.77
CA ALA A 185 5.82 -11.66 -11.88
C ALA A 185 5.45 -13.14 -12.08
N ALA A 186 6.44 -14.03 -11.91
CA ALA A 186 6.21 -15.46 -11.91
C ALA A 186 5.31 -15.87 -10.72
N PRO A 187 4.38 -16.83 -10.88
CA PRO A 187 3.54 -17.32 -9.80
C PRO A 187 4.40 -17.93 -8.69
N SER A 188 4.35 -17.33 -7.51
CA SER A 188 4.96 -17.87 -6.28
C SER A 188 4.02 -17.66 -5.09
N SER A 189 4.17 -18.46 -4.04
CA SER A 189 3.48 -18.25 -2.75
C SER A 189 3.73 -16.84 -2.20
N TRP A 190 4.96 -16.34 -2.31
CA TRP A 190 5.30 -14.97 -1.95
C TRP A 190 4.57 -13.93 -2.81
N ALA A 191 4.55 -14.09 -4.13
CA ALA A 191 3.85 -13.17 -5.02
C ALA A 191 2.33 -13.16 -4.76
N ARG A 192 1.74 -14.33 -4.44
CA ARG A 192 0.33 -14.44 -4.00
C ARG A 192 0.08 -13.65 -2.71
N ALA A 193 0.93 -13.81 -1.70
CA ALA A 193 0.81 -13.08 -0.45
C ALA A 193 0.93 -11.54 -0.64
N GLN A 194 1.84 -11.10 -1.50
CA GLN A 194 2.01 -9.68 -1.83
C GLN A 194 0.81 -9.11 -2.59
N ARG A 195 0.21 -9.87 -3.53
CA ARG A 195 -1.04 -9.44 -4.19
C ARG A 195 -2.21 -9.38 -3.22
N ALA A 196 -2.35 -10.38 -2.34
CA ALA A 196 -3.40 -10.36 -1.31
C ALA A 196 -3.29 -9.12 -0.40
N ALA A 197 -2.06 -8.65 -0.11
CA ALA A 197 -1.85 -7.41 0.64
C ALA A 197 -2.37 -6.14 -0.09
N LEU A 198 -2.54 -6.18 -1.41
CA LEU A 198 -3.11 -5.08 -2.20
C LEU A 198 -4.63 -4.93 -2.05
N VAL A 199 -5.34 -5.96 -1.56
CA VAL A 199 -6.81 -5.92 -1.43
C VAL A 199 -7.26 -4.74 -0.57
N SER A 200 -6.57 -4.47 0.54
CA SER A 200 -6.89 -3.38 1.46
C SER A 200 -6.72 -1.99 0.83
N PRO A 201 -5.56 -1.61 0.28
CA PRO A 201 -5.39 -0.31 -0.38
C PRO A 201 -6.29 -0.15 -1.63
N LEU A 202 -6.46 -1.20 -2.44
CA LEU A 202 -7.37 -1.15 -3.61
C LEU A 202 -8.82 -0.91 -3.19
N SER A 203 -9.28 -1.58 -2.12
CA SER A 203 -10.61 -1.37 -1.55
C SER A 203 -10.81 0.06 -1.07
N GLY A 204 -9.80 0.66 -0.41
CA GLY A 204 -9.83 2.05 0.02
C GLY A 204 -9.96 3.03 -1.14
N ILE A 205 -9.14 2.86 -2.19
CA ILE A 205 -9.18 3.69 -3.40
C ILE A 205 -10.54 3.57 -4.10
N LEU A 206 -10.99 2.34 -4.36
CA LEU A 206 -12.27 2.05 -5.01
C LEU A 206 -13.46 2.62 -4.23
N LYS A 207 -13.46 2.47 -2.90
CA LYS A 207 -14.50 3.02 -2.02
C LYS A 207 -14.53 4.55 -2.07
N ALA A 208 -13.37 5.19 -2.02
CA ALA A 208 -13.27 6.65 -2.08
C ALA A 208 -13.69 7.18 -3.47
N ALA A 209 -13.22 6.57 -4.56
CA ALA A 209 -13.59 6.94 -5.92
C ALA A 209 -15.10 6.77 -6.19
N ALA A 210 -15.70 5.70 -5.67
CA ALA A 210 -17.15 5.48 -5.75
C ALA A 210 -17.94 6.51 -4.93
N ALA A 211 -17.46 6.90 -3.74
CA ALA A 211 -18.12 7.92 -2.92
C ALA A 211 -18.08 9.31 -3.56
N GLU A 212 -16.98 9.67 -4.23
CA GLU A 212 -16.83 10.94 -4.94
C GLU A 212 -17.44 10.94 -6.36
N GLY A 213 -17.91 9.79 -6.84
CA GLY A 213 -18.47 9.67 -8.19
C GLY A 213 -17.41 9.71 -9.31
N ASP A 214 -16.14 9.47 -9.00
CA ASP A 214 -15.05 9.43 -9.99
C ASP A 214 -15.11 8.14 -10.82
N SER A 215 -15.89 8.15 -11.90
CA SER A 215 -16.03 7.01 -12.79
C SER A 215 -14.77 6.70 -13.58
N VAL A 216 -13.95 7.71 -13.88
CA VAL A 216 -12.74 7.53 -14.69
C VAL A 216 -11.74 6.69 -13.91
N LEU A 217 -11.44 7.08 -12.67
CA LEU A 217 -10.52 6.33 -11.83
C LEU A 217 -11.05 4.93 -11.51
N ARG A 218 -12.36 4.79 -11.25
CA ARG A 218 -12.97 3.46 -11.04
C ARG A 218 -12.74 2.53 -12.23
N SER A 219 -13.00 3.01 -13.44
CA SER A 219 -12.79 2.22 -14.65
C SER A 219 -11.32 1.94 -14.92
N GLU A 220 -10.40 2.88 -14.62
CA GLU A 220 -8.95 2.62 -14.72
C GLU A 220 -8.48 1.51 -13.77
N VAL A 221 -8.90 1.57 -12.50
CA VAL A 221 -8.57 0.53 -11.52
C VAL A 221 -9.20 -0.80 -11.92
N ALA A 222 -10.48 -0.80 -12.37
CA ALA A 222 -11.15 -2.00 -12.81
C ALA A 222 -10.43 -2.65 -14.01
N GLN A 223 -10.12 -1.88 -15.06
CA GLN A 223 -9.36 -2.36 -16.22
C GLN A 223 -8.00 -2.92 -15.82
N ALA A 224 -7.31 -2.29 -14.86
CA ALA A 224 -6.05 -2.79 -14.34
C ALA A 224 -6.20 -4.12 -13.57
N LEU A 225 -7.33 -4.38 -12.92
CA LEU A 225 -7.55 -5.63 -12.20
C LEU A 225 -8.13 -6.75 -13.07
N THR A 226 -8.86 -6.41 -14.13
CA THR A 226 -9.57 -7.38 -15.00
C THR A 226 -8.90 -7.60 -16.35
N ALA A 227 -7.70 -7.07 -16.58
CA ALA A 227 -6.95 -7.26 -17.82
C ALA A 227 -6.63 -8.74 -18.12
N ASP A 228 -6.42 -9.56 -17.09
CA ASP A 228 -6.25 -11.00 -17.16
C ASP A 228 -6.74 -11.69 -15.87
N ASP A 229 -6.57 -13.01 -15.77
CA ASP A 229 -7.03 -13.82 -14.62
C ASP A 229 -6.11 -13.75 -13.38
N THR A 230 -5.02 -12.97 -13.42
CA THR A 230 -4.01 -12.93 -12.34
C THR A 230 -4.58 -12.42 -11.02
N PHE A 231 -5.44 -11.40 -11.09
CA PHE A 231 -6.01 -10.70 -9.93
C PHE A 231 -7.42 -11.16 -9.55
N LEU A 232 -7.96 -12.18 -10.23
CA LEU A 232 -9.32 -12.66 -9.97
C LEU A 232 -9.58 -12.96 -8.47
N PRO A 233 -8.69 -13.64 -7.72
CA PRO A 233 -8.90 -13.87 -6.29
C PRO A 233 -8.99 -12.57 -5.46
N GLU A 234 -8.15 -11.59 -5.78
CA GLU A 234 -8.15 -10.28 -5.15
C GLU A 234 -9.43 -9.50 -5.51
N VAL A 235 -9.87 -9.55 -6.77
CA VAL A 235 -11.13 -8.92 -7.21
C VAL A 235 -12.33 -9.54 -6.51
N ILE A 236 -12.41 -10.88 -6.41
CA ILE A 236 -13.44 -11.58 -5.61
C ILE A 236 -13.43 -11.05 -4.17
N SER A 237 -12.26 -10.93 -3.55
CA SER A 237 -12.13 -10.43 -2.18
C SER A 237 -12.63 -8.99 -2.04
N ILE A 238 -12.29 -8.11 -2.98
CA ILE A 238 -12.77 -6.71 -3.01
C ILE A 238 -14.30 -6.67 -3.16
N VAL A 239 -14.87 -7.45 -4.08
CA VAL A 239 -16.32 -7.50 -4.32
C VAL A 239 -17.06 -8.03 -3.09
N LEU A 240 -16.53 -9.05 -2.41
CA LEU A 240 -17.13 -9.54 -1.17
C LEU A 240 -17.05 -8.51 -0.02
N GLN A 241 -15.93 -7.81 0.12
CA GLN A 241 -15.77 -6.75 1.12
C GLN A 241 -16.68 -5.55 0.85
N SER A 242 -16.93 -5.22 -0.43
CA SER A 242 -17.74 -4.07 -0.82
C SER A 242 -19.20 -4.17 -0.37
N ARG A 243 -19.70 -5.39 -0.10
CA ARG A 243 -21.03 -5.62 0.49
C ARG A 243 -21.25 -4.99 1.86
N SER A 244 -20.17 -4.64 2.57
CA SER A 244 -20.21 -3.93 3.85
C SER A 244 -20.19 -2.41 3.71
N TRP A 245 -20.01 -1.89 2.49
CA TRP A 245 -19.91 -0.44 2.26
C TRP A 245 -21.29 0.22 2.26
N PRO A 246 -21.39 1.56 2.36
CA PRO A 246 -22.68 2.24 2.25
C PRO A 246 -23.36 1.96 0.90
N GLU A 247 -24.68 1.80 0.88
CA GLU A 247 -25.45 1.43 -0.33
C GLU A 247 -25.18 2.36 -1.53
N ALA A 248 -25.10 3.68 -1.29
CA ALA A 248 -24.76 4.66 -2.33
C ALA A 248 -23.39 4.44 -2.98
N VAL A 249 -22.44 3.87 -2.24
CA VAL A 249 -21.09 3.53 -2.72
C VAL A 249 -21.11 2.16 -3.40
N GLN A 250 -21.89 1.20 -2.89
CA GLN A 250 -22.05 -0.12 -3.50
C GLN A 250 -22.60 -0.02 -4.92
N SER A 251 -23.61 0.83 -5.16
CA SER A 251 -24.13 1.07 -6.52
C SER A 251 -23.09 1.69 -7.45
N GLY A 252 -22.14 2.46 -6.91
CA GLY A 252 -21.02 3.04 -7.65
C GLY A 252 -19.89 2.03 -7.93
N LEU A 253 -19.73 0.98 -7.14
CA LEU A 253 -18.69 -0.04 -7.37
C LEU A 253 -19.20 -1.31 -8.07
N GLY A 254 -20.48 -1.62 -7.86
CA GLY A 254 -21.05 -2.96 -8.00
C GLY A 254 -21.50 -3.34 -9.40
N GLY A 255 -21.33 -2.49 -10.40
CA GLY A 255 -21.60 -2.88 -11.78
C GLY A 255 -20.45 -3.71 -12.36
N GLU A 256 -19.31 -3.07 -12.57
CA GLU A 256 -18.27 -3.58 -13.47
C GLU A 256 -17.49 -4.77 -12.88
N LEU A 257 -16.93 -4.63 -11.67
CA LEU A 257 -16.14 -5.69 -11.05
C LEU A 257 -17.00 -6.88 -10.61
N ALA A 258 -18.21 -6.62 -10.09
CA ALA A 258 -19.10 -7.71 -9.70
C ALA A 258 -19.63 -8.46 -10.92
N ALA A 259 -20.01 -7.77 -12.00
CA ALA A 259 -20.40 -8.43 -13.26
C ALA A 259 -19.26 -9.26 -13.83
N TYR A 260 -18.03 -8.74 -13.85
CA TYR A 260 -16.85 -9.48 -14.28
C TYR A 260 -16.65 -10.77 -13.46
N VAL A 261 -16.71 -10.67 -12.12
CA VAL A 261 -16.58 -11.85 -11.24
C VAL A 261 -17.70 -12.85 -11.49
N ILE A 262 -18.95 -12.39 -11.60
CA ILE A 262 -20.10 -13.26 -11.86
C ILE A 262 -19.94 -13.99 -13.20
N GLU A 263 -19.58 -13.27 -14.26
CA GLU A 263 -19.36 -13.84 -15.60
C GLU A 263 -18.24 -14.88 -15.60
N ASP A 264 -17.09 -14.57 -14.98
CA ASP A 264 -15.97 -15.51 -14.90
C ASP A 264 -16.32 -16.77 -14.08
N LEU A 265 -16.96 -16.60 -12.91
CA LEU A 265 -17.39 -17.73 -12.08
C LEU A 265 -18.43 -18.59 -12.81
N GLN A 266 -19.41 -17.99 -13.48
CA GLN A 266 -20.37 -18.72 -14.31
C GLN A 266 -19.67 -19.50 -15.44
N ALA A 267 -18.73 -18.87 -16.14
CA ALA A 267 -17.97 -19.53 -17.20
C ALA A 267 -17.11 -20.70 -16.67
N ARG A 268 -16.55 -20.58 -15.46
CA ARG A 268 -15.78 -21.65 -14.81
C ARG A 268 -16.66 -22.81 -14.35
N LEU A 269 -17.83 -22.52 -13.78
CA LEU A 269 -18.80 -23.53 -13.35
C LEU A 269 -19.51 -24.20 -14.54
N ALA A 270 -19.67 -23.51 -15.67
CA ALA A 270 -20.24 -24.09 -16.89
C ALA A 270 -19.32 -25.14 -17.54
N ARG A 271 -18.01 -25.14 -17.23
CA ARG A 271 -17.09 -26.19 -17.70
C ARG A 271 -17.43 -27.51 -16.99
N PRO A 272 -17.34 -28.65 -17.70
CA PRO A 272 -17.57 -29.96 -17.08
C PRO A 272 -16.58 -30.18 -15.93
N GLU A 273 -16.99 -31.03 -14.98
CA GLU A 273 -16.07 -31.49 -13.94
C GLU A 273 -14.86 -32.17 -14.57
N ARG A 274 -13.72 -32.10 -13.87
CA ARG A 274 -12.48 -32.72 -14.34
C ARG A 274 -12.69 -34.23 -14.44
N GLU A 275 -12.45 -34.77 -15.62
CA GLU A 275 -12.52 -36.22 -15.86
C GLU A 275 -11.54 -36.98 -14.96
N PRO A 276 -11.89 -38.17 -14.44
CA PRO A 276 -11.04 -38.94 -13.51
C PRO A 276 -9.65 -39.27 -14.05
N ASP A 277 -9.52 -39.35 -15.38
CA ASP A 277 -8.27 -39.66 -16.07
C ASP A 277 -7.56 -38.42 -16.65
N ASP A 278 -8.08 -37.22 -16.41
CA ASP A 278 -7.42 -35.97 -16.80
C ASP A 278 -6.44 -35.50 -15.74
N TRP A 279 -5.15 -35.82 -15.93
CA TRP A 279 -4.05 -35.36 -15.09
C TRP A 279 -3.41 -34.06 -15.58
N SER A 280 -4.03 -33.32 -16.51
CA SER A 280 -3.44 -32.08 -17.02
C SER A 280 -3.39 -30.99 -15.94
N ILE A 281 -2.25 -30.33 -15.81
CA ILE A 281 -2.03 -29.20 -14.90
C ILE A 281 -1.63 -28.02 -15.78
N ARG A 282 -2.32 -26.88 -15.62
CA ARG A 282 -1.92 -25.64 -16.31
C ARG A 282 -0.50 -25.28 -15.85
N PRO A 283 0.49 -25.23 -16.75
CA PRO A 283 1.85 -24.93 -16.35
C PRO A 283 1.97 -23.50 -15.81
N PRO A 284 2.73 -23.26 -14.73
CA PRO A 284 2.95 -21.91 -14.25
C PRO A 284 3.74 -21.11 -15.28
N ARG A 285 3.57 -19.77 -15.29
CA ARG A 285 4.46 -18.89 -16.05
C ARG A 285 5.88 -18.99 -15.45
N GLY A 286 6.81 -19.61 -16.16
CA GLY A 286 8.19 -19.87 -15.73
C GLY A 286 9.24 -19.19 -16.60
N CYS A 287 10.53 -19.48 -16.39
CA CYS A 287 11.55 -19.03 -17.34
C CYS A 287 11.33 -19.68 -18.71
N GLY A 288 11.63 -18.96 -19.80
CA GLY A 288 11.65 -19.52 -21.17
C GLY A 288 12.78 -20.53 -21.43
N CYS A 289 13.33 -21.11 -20.36
CA CYS A 289 14.43 -22.05 -20.38
C CYS A 289 13.95 -23.46 -20.81
N ARG A 290 14.86 -24.27 -21.36
CA ARG A 290 14.54 -25.62 -21.87
C ARG A 290 13.89 -26.53 -20.81
N ASP A 291 14.34 -26.41 -19.56
CA ASP A 291 13.86 -27.23 -18.46
C ASP A 291 12.41 -26.88 -18.09
N CYS A 292 12.05 -25.58 -18.04
CA CYS A 292 10.65 -25.17 -17.86
C CYS A 292 9.75 -25.63 -19.02
N GLY A 293 10.25 -25.62 -20.26
CA GLY A 293 9.50 -26.14 -21.41
C GLY A 293 9.15 -27.62 -21.25
N LYS A 294 10.10 -28.44 -20.79
CA LYS A 294 9.87 -29.87 -20.50
C LYS A 294 8.91 -30.10 -19.32
N LEU A 295 9.04 -29.29 -18.27
CA LEU A 295 8.10 -29.32 -17.16
C LEU A 295 6.69 -28.98 -17.66
N ALA A 296 6.54 -27.96 -18.50
CA ALA A 296 5.24 -27.56 -19.04
C ALA A 296 4.59 -28.65 -19.92
N GLU A 297 5.39 -29.34 -20.73
CA GLU A 297 4.94 -30.50 -21.52
C GLU A 297 4.44 -31.63 -20.60
N PHE A 298 5.21 -31.99 -19.57
CA PHE A 298 4.79 -32.99 -18.57
C PHE A 298 3.51 -32.60 -17.84
N LEU A 299 3.41 -31.34 -17.41
CA LEU A 299 2.23 -30.83 -16.69
C LEU A 299 1.00 -30.86 -17.59
N SER A 300 1.11 -30.45 -18.85
CA SER A 300 -0.02 -30.34 -19.77
C SER A 300 -0.55 -31.68 -20.29
N ASP A 301 0.25 -32.74 -20.25
CA ASP A 301 -0.15 -34.08 -20.70
C ASP A 301 -1.20 -34.72 -19.77
N PRO A 302 -2.42 -35.01 -20.25
CA PRO A 302 -3.49 -35.56 -19.41
C PRO A 302 -3.27 -37.02 -19.01
N ALA A 303 -2.50 -37.82 -19.77
CA ALA A 303 -2.28 -39.24 -19.49
C ALA A 303 -1.00 -39.48 -18.68
N ARG A 304 -0.01 -38.60 -18.82
CA ARG A 304 1.29 -38.77 -18.18
C ARG A 304 1.28 -38.35 -16.71
N ARG A 305 1.27 -39.36 -15.83
CA ARG A 305 1.33 -39.17 -14.37
C ARG A 305 2.73 -39.10 -13.80
N VAL A 306 3.69 -39.83 -14.37
CA VAL A 306 5.07 -39.93 -13.87
C VAL A 306 6.05 -39.48 -14.94
N HIS A 307 7.07 -38.72 -14.54
CA HIS A 307 8.19 -38.33 -15.40
C HIS A 307 9.51 -38.55 -14.67
N GLU A 308 10.35 -39.42 -15.23
CA GLU A 308 11.72 -39.62 -14.80
C GLU A 308 12.66 -38.78 -15.66
N TRP A 309 13.38 -37.85 -15.04
CA TRP A 309 14.18 -36.85 -15.73
C TRP A 309 15.62 -36.78 -15.20
N PRO A 310 16.60 -37.35 -15.92
CA PRO A 310 18.01 -37.20 -15.59
C PRO A 310 18.44 -35.74 -15.75
N LEU A 311 18.86 -35.12 -14.65
CA LEU A 311 19.19 -33.70 -14.59
C LEU A 311 20.45 -33.47 -13.77
N ALA A 312 21.22 -32.44 -14.11
CA ALA A 312 22.28 -31.92 -13.24
C ALA A 312 21.68 -31.27 -11.99
N GLU A 313 22.50 -31.04 -10.96
CA GLU A 313 22.04 -30.50 -9.68
C GLU A 313 21.36 -29.13 -9.81
N SER A 314 21.93 -28.21 -10.57
CA SER A 314 21.35 -26.89 -10.83
C SER A 314 19.95 -26.98 -11.48
N GLY A 315 19.78 -27.86 -12.48
CA GLY A 315 18.49 -28.10 -13.11
C GLY A 315 17.47 -28.70 -12.15
N ARG A 316 17.87 -29.65 -11.30
CA ARG A 316 16.96 -30.20 -10.26
C ARG A 316 16.53 -29.13 -9.27
N GLN A 317 17.46 -28.35 -8.74
CA GLN A 317 17.15 -27.27 -7.78
C GLN A 317 16.20 -26.24 -8.37
N HIS A 318 16.39 -25.90 -9.65
CA HIS A 318 15.51 -25.01 -10.38
C HIS A 318 14.07 -25.54 -10.47
N ILE A 319 13.89 -26.81 -10.85
CA ILE A 319 12.55 -27.43 -10.96
C ILE A 319 11.89 -27.60 -9.59
N HIS A 320 12.64 -27.97 -8.54
CA HIS A 320 12.14 -28.00 -7.16
C HIS A 320 11.55 -26.64 -6.77
N SER A 321 12.30 -25.56 -6.98
CA SER A 321 11.87 -24.19 -6.67
C SER A 321 10.58 -23.78 -7.40
N ILE A 322 10.42 -24.18 -8.68
CA ILE A 322 9.20 -23.88 -9.45
C ILE A 322 8.00 -24.63 -8.89
N ILE A 323 8.15 -25.93 -8.60
CA ILE A 323 7.05 -26.75 -8.10
C ILE A 323 6.61 -26.25 -6.71
N ASP A 324 7.57 -26.00 -5.81
CA ASP A 324 7.29 -25.49 -4.46
C ASP A 324 6.72 -24.05 -4.50
N GLY A 325 7.27 -23.19 -5.35
CA GLY A 325 6.81 -21.82 -5.50
C GLY A 325 5.39 -21.72 -6.03
N ALA A 326 5.06 -22.51 -7.05
CA ALA A 326 3.73 -22.54 -7.66
C ALA A 326 2.74 -23.48 -6.94
N ASP A 327 3.18 -24.17 -5.88
CA ASP A 327 2.35 -25.08 -5.07
C ASP A 327 1.65 -26.15 -5.94
N LEU A 328 2.41 -26.70 -6.91
CA LEU A 328 1.85 -27.65 -7.87
C LEU A 328 1.57 -28.99 -7.18
N PRO A 329 0.47 -29.70 -7.50
CA PRO A 329 0.12 -30.99 -6.90
C PRO A 329 0.97 -32.15 -7.46
N VAL A 330 2.29 -32.00 -7.44
CA VAL A 330 3.29 -32.91 -8.00
C VAL A 330 4.35 -33.20 -6.93
N THR A 331 4.57 -34.48 -6.59
CA THR A 331 5.74 -34.85 -5.78
C THR A 331 6.99 -34.80 -6.63
N HIS A 332 8.09 -34.34 -6.05
CA HIS A 332 9.38 -34.20 -6.72
C HIS A 332 10.48 -34.86 -5.88
N VAL A 333 11.00 -36.00 -6.32
CA VAL A 333 12.00 -36.77 -5.54
C VAL A 333 13.24 -37.02 -6.38
N THR A 334 14.41 -36.66 -5.85
CA THR A 334 15.69 -36.99 -6.51
C THR A 334 16.11 -38.42 -6.17
N ARG A 335 16.07 -39.32 -7.16
CA ARG A 335 16.61 -40.68 -7.07
C ARG A 335 18.13 -40.66 -7.29
N ARG A 336 18.88 -40.95 -6.22
CA ARG A 336 20.35 -40.88 -6.19
C ARG A 336 21.00 -42.20 -6.64
N THR A 337 20.66 -42.67 -7.83
CA THR A 337 21.22 -43.89 -8.43
C THR A 337 21.70 -43.59 -9.85
N GLY A 338 22.97 -43.90 -10.17
CA GLY A 338 23.62 -43.51 -11.44
C GLY A 338 24.07 -42.04 -11.47
N ARG A 339 24.71 -41.60 -12.55
CA ARG A 339 24.99 -40.17 -12.81
C ARG A 339 24.64 -39.83 -14.26
N PRO A 340 23.95 -38.69 -14.52
CA PRO A 340 23.36 -37.75 -13.55
C PRO A 340 22.20 -38.35 -12.74
N TYR A 341 21.95 -37.83 -11.52
CA TYR A 341 20.80 -38.27 -10.71
C TYR A 341 19.48 -37.91 -11.39
N THR A 342 18.47 -38.75 -11.19
CA THR A 342 17.16 -38.62 -11.82
C THR A 342 16.19 -37.90 -10.90
N LEU A 343 15.56 -36.83 -11.37
CA LEU A 343 14.40 -36.23 -10.71
C LEU A 343 13.14 -36.97 -11.15
N VAL A 344 12.41 -37.53 -10.20
CA VAL A 344 11.14 -38.23 -10.44
C VAL A 344 10.01 -37.31 -10.04
N LEU A 345 9.20 -36.91 -11.02
CA LEU A 345 8.00 -36.12 -10.84
C LEU A 345 6.77 -37.03 -10.89
N THR A 346 5.86 -36.91 -9.94
CA THR A 346 4.60 -37.68 -9.94
C THR A 346 3.42 -36.77 -9.62
N LYS A 347 2.46 -36.68 -10.53
CA LYS A 347 1.18 -35.97 -10.28
C LYS A 347 0.37 -36.73 -9.22
N THR A 348 -0.23 -35.98 -8.31
CA THR A 348 -0.89 -36.52 -7.12
C THR A 348 -2.41 -36.35 -7.18
N ASN A 349 -3.13 -37.16 -6.40
CA ASN A 349 -4.59 -37.03 -6.26
C ASN A 349 -5.02 -35.68 -5.66
N ALA A 350 -4.09 -34.92 -5.06
CA ALA A 350 -4.37 -33.56 -4.61
C ALA A 350 -4.89 -32.67 -5.76
N LEU A 351 -4.52 -32.96 -7.02
CA LEU A 351 -5.07 -32.29 -8.20
C LEU A 351 -6.60 -32.32 -8.25
N PHE A 352 -7.21 -33.51 -8.06
CA PHE A 352 -8.66 -33.66 -8.09
C PHE A 352 -9.33 -33.05 -6.86
N THR A 353 -8.72 -33.20 -5.69
CA THR A 353 -9.24 -32.61 -4.44
C THR A 353 -9.25 -31.08 -4.52
N LEU A 354 -8.17 -30.47 -5.04
CA LEU A 354 -8.07 -29.02 -5.25
C LEU A 354 -9.04 -28.54 -6.33
N ALA A 355 -9.23 -29.30 -7.41
CA ALA A 355 -10.18 -28.96 -8.47
C ALA A 355 -11.63 -28.96 -7.95
N ALA A 356 -12.03 -29.98 -7.20
CA ALA A 356 -13.35 -30.06 -6.57
C ALA A 356 -13.54 -28.92 -5.56
N ALA A 357 -12.60 -28.74 -4.63
CA ALA A 357 -12.65 -27.67 -3.64
C ALA A 357 -12.74 -26.27 -4.28
N ARG A 358 -12.03 -26.04 -5.39
CA ARG A 358 -12.10 -24.77 -6.12
C ARG A 358 -13.47 -24.55 -6.76
N ARG A 359 -14.07 -25.60 -7.31
CA ARG A 359 -15.42 -25.54 -7.89
C ARG A 359 -16.47 -25.24 -6.82
N ASP A 360 -16.36 -25.88 -5.66
CA ASP A 360 -17.23 -25.61 -4.50
C ASP A 360 -17.07 -24.16 -3.99
N GLU A 361 -15.84 -23.66 -3.93
CA GLU A 361 -15.56 -22.26 -3.58
C GLU A 361 -16.15 -21.28 -4.60
N ASP A 362 -15.97 -21.54 -5.91
CA ASP A 362 -16.50 -20.72 -6.99
C ASP A 362 -18.06 -20.68 -6.94
N ASP A 363 -18.73 -21.81 -6.70
CA ASP A 363 -20.19 -21.90 -6.52
C ASP A 363 -20.67 -21.18 -5.26
N ALA A 364 -19.98 -21.35 -4.12
CA ALA A 364 -20.31 -20.65 -2.89
C ALA A 364 -20.21 -19.12 -3.05
N VAL A 365 -19.15 -18.62 -3.70
CA VAL A 365 -18.99 -17.20 -4.01
C VAL A 365 -20.08 -16.73 -4.95
N LEU A 366 -20.40 -17.47 -6.02
CA LEU A 366 -21.43 -17.09 -6.97
C LEU A 366 -22.81 -16.95 -6.29
N ARG A 367 -23.18 -17.88 -5.40
CA ARG A 367 -24.43 -17.79 -4.62
C ARG A 367 -24.47 -16.58 -3.69
N LEU A 368 -23.32 -16.15 -3.16
CA LEU A 368 -23.25 -14.94 -2.34
C LEU A 368 -23.44 -13.65 -3.16
N LEU A 369 -23.08 -13.67 -4.45
CA LEU A 369 -23.17 -12.52 -5.36
C LEU A 369 -24.50 -12.43 -6.11
N LEU A 370 -25.14 -13.57 -6.38
CA LEU A 370 -26.47 -13.68 -6.98
C LEU A 370 -27.46 -14.15 -5.91
N PRO A 371 -27.96 -13.26 -5.03
CA PRO A 371 -29.04 -13.67 -4.14
C PRO A 371 -30.20 -14.18 -5.00
N GLU A 372 -30.71 -15.37 -4.65
CA GLU A 372 -31.85 -15.98 -5.33
C GLU A 372 -32.96 -14.93 -5.43
N ARG A 373 -33.43 -14.68 -6.66
CA ARG A 373 -34.64 -13.89 -6.89
C ARG A 373 -35.80 -14.66 -6.25
N GLY A 374 -36.10 -14.32 -5.00
CA GLY A 374 -37.29 -14.76 -4.28
C GLY A 374 -38.56 -14.24 -4.93
#